data_AF-A0A920FSQ9-F1
#
_entry.id   AF-A0A920FSQ9-F1
#
_cell.length_a   1.000
_cell.length_b   1.000
_cell.length_c   1.000
_cell.angle_alpha   90.00
_cell.angle_beta   90.00
_cell.angle_gamma   90.00
#
_symmetry.space_group_name_H-M   'P 1'
#
loop_
_entity.id
_entity.type
_entity.pdbx_description
1 polymer ?
#
loop_
_entity_poly.entity_id
_entity_poly.type
_entity_poly.pdbx_seq_one_letter_code
_entity_poly.pdbx_strand_id
1 'polypeptide(L)'
;MTDIGRYLDFVITLFFAFGLAFEVPIVTIILVITNVSTPKSLAAKRPYVIVGAFVVGMLLTPPDVISQTLLAIPIWLLYELGIFFSKFISSNSKISEEVLYDNINNNNPGDKKK
;
A
#
# COMPACT_ATOMS: atom_id res chain seq x y z
N MET A 1 22.18 5.87 31.41
CA MET A 1 20.79 6.30 31.15
C MET A 1 19.88 5.30 31.81
N THR A 2 18.85 5.75 32.52
CA THR A 2 17.86 4.91 33.21
C THR A 2 17.09 4.03 32.22
N ASP A 3 16.59 2.89 32.68
CA ASP A 3 15.84 1.90 31.86
C ASP A 3 14.66 2.55 31.11
N ILE A 4 14.00 3.52 31.76
CA ILE A 4 12.91 4.31 31.18
C ILE A 4 13.34 5.10 29.93
N GLY A 5 14.59 5.58 29.89
CA GLY A 5 15.12 6.31 28.74
C GLY A 5 15.26 5.40 27.52
N ARG A 6 15.77 4.17 27.71
CA ARG A 6 15.86 3.19 26.62
C ARG A 6 14.50 2.72 26.12
N TYR A 7 13.54 2.57 27.02
CA TYR A 7 12.16 2.24 26.65
C TYR A 7 11.52 3.36 25.82
N LEU A 8 11.66 4.63 26.26
CA LEU A 8 11.12 5.77 25.51
C LEU A 8 11.77 5.93 24.14
N ASP A 9 13.10 5.80 24.05
CA ASP A 9 13.82 5.86 22.76
C ASP A 9 13.35 4.76 21.80
N PHE A 10 13.10 3.55 22.31
CA PHE A 10 12.52 2.46 21.53
C PHE A 10 11.10 2.80 21.03
N VAL A 11 10.21 3.26 21.92
CA VAL A 11 8.83 3.59 21.56
C VAL A 11 8.75 4.76 20.57
N ILE A 12 9.58 5.79 20.72
CA ILE A 12 9.64 6.92 19.79
C ILE A 12 10.10 6.45 18.41
N THR A 13 11.15 5.62 18.36
CA THR A 13 11.68 5.04 17.11
C THR A 13 10.63 4.15 16.42
N LEU A 14 9.89 3.37 17.20
CA LEU A 14 8.78 2.54 16.71
C LEU A 14 7.66 3.39 16.10
N PHE A 15 7.25 4.47 16.78
CA PHE A 15 6.24 5.39 16.24
C PHE A 15 6.71 6.08 14.95
N PHE A 16 7.97 6.45 14.86
CA PHE A 16 8.52 7.05 13.65
C PHE A 16 8.48 6.07 12.47
N ALA A 17 8.91 4.84 12.68
CA ALA A 17 8.86 3.79 11.67
C ALA A 17 7.43 3.44 11.24
N PHE A 18 6.48 3.42 12.20
CA PHE A 18 5.08 3.29 11.86
C PHE A 18 4.58 4.46 11.03
N GLY A 19 4.88 5.70 11.40
CA GLY A 19 4.54 6.88 10.61
C GLY A 19 5.01 6.78 9.17
N LEU A 20 6.24 6.28 8.94
CA LEU A 20 6.74 6.01 7.59
C LEU A 20 5.98 4.88 6.89
N ALA A 21 5.57 3.83 7.61
CA ALA A 21 4.78 2.73 7.06
C ALA A 21 3.37 3.16 6.62
N PHE A 22 2.80 4.23 7.20
CA PHE A 22 1.51 4.79 6.76
C PHE A 22 1.54 5.35 5.32
N GLU A 23 2.72 5.60 4.76
CA GLU A 23 2.88 5.99 3.35
C GLU A 23 2.66 4.81 2.39
N VAL A 24 2.85 3.56 2.85
CA VAL A 24 2.70 2.35 2.02
C VAL A 24 1.31 2.24 1.38
N PRO A 25 0.18 2.44 2.11
CA PRO A 25 -1.14 2.51 1.50
C PRO A 25 -1.26 3.55 0.39
N ILE A 26 -0.75 4.76 0.60
CA ILE A 26 -0.86 5.88 -0.35
C ILE A 26 -0.08 5.57 -1.62
N VAL A 27 1.17 5.12 -1.46
CA VAL A 27 2.04 4.68 -2.58
C VAL A 27 1.37 3.55 -3.36
N THR A 28 0.78 2.58 -2.67
CA THR A 28 0.06 1.45 -3.29
C THR A 28 -1.12 1.93 -4.15
N ILE A 29 -1.92 2.86 -3.65
CA ILE A 29 -3.06 3.43 -4.39
C ILE A 29 -2.57 4.19 -5.63
N ILE A 30 -1.52 5.02 -5.49
CA ILE A 30 -0.95 5.78 -6.61
C ILE A 30 -0.41 4.84 -7.70
N LEU A 31 0.31 3.77 -7.34
CA LEU A 31 0.81 2.78 -8.31
C LEU A 31 -0.33 2.11 -9.12
N VAL A 32 -1.49 1.91 -8.50
CA VAL A 32 -2.65 1.29 -9.16
C VAL A 32 -3.39 2.29 -10.04
N ILE A 33 -3.60 3.53 -9.58
CA ILE A 33 -4.27 4.58 -10.38
C ILE A 33 -3.43 4.94 -11.61
N THR A 34 -2.11 4.99 -11.47
CA THR A 34 -1.18 5.27 -12.60
C THR A 34 -0.99 4.08 -13.54
N ASN A 35 -1.69 2.95 -13.33
CA ASN A 35 -1.53 1.69 -14.07
C ASN A 35 -0.10 1.12 -14.09
N VAL A 36 0.82 1.61 -13.23
CA VAL A 36 2.18 1.07 -13.09
C VAL A 36 2.16 -0.34 -12.51
N SER A 37 1.18 -0.64 -11.64
CA SER A 37 0.98 -1.98 -11.12
C SER A 37 -0.49 -2.30 -10.91
N THR A 38 -0.83 -3.59 -10.88
CA THR A 38 -2.20 -4.05 -10.62
C THR A 38 -2.36 -4.53 -9.17
N PRO A 39 -3.56 -4.42 -8.57
CA PRO A 39 -3.83 -4.96 -7.23
C PRO A 39 -3.50 -6.46 -7.12
N LYS A 40 -3.69 -7.22 -8.22
CA LYS A 40 -3.36 -8.65 -8.30
C LYS A 40 -1.84 -8.90 -8.24
N SER A 41 -1.05 -8.07 -8.93
CA SER A 41 0.41 -8.12 -8.87
C SER A 41 0.96 -7.75 -7.49
N LEU A 42 0.38 -6.73 -6.84
CA LEU A 42 0.72 -6.38 -5.46
C LEU A 42 0.35 -7.50 -4.48
N ALA A 43 -0.83 -8.11 -4.64
CA ALA A 43 -1.23 -9.24 -3.79
C ALA A 43 -0.26 -10.45 -3.91
N ALA A 44 0.40 -10.66 -5.05
CA ALA A 44 1.43 -11.69 -5.18
C ALA A 44 2.72 -11.35 -4.42
N LYS A 45 2.94 -10.07 -4.10
CA LYS A 45 4.15 -9.57 -3.41
C LYS A 45 4.02 -9.49 -1.89
N ARG A 46 2.94 -10.02 -1.29
CA ARG A 46 2.76 -10.11 0.17
C ARG A 46 4.00 -10.64 0.92
N PRO A 47 4.70 -11.70 0.44
CA PRO A 47 5.89 -12.20 1.14
C PRO A 47 7.03 -11.18 1.21
N TYR A 48 7.19 -10.34 0.19
CA TYR A 48 8.24 -9.30 0.18
C TYR A 48 7.97 -8.20 1.21
N VAL A 49 6.69 -7.84 1.43
CA VAL A 49 6.31 -6.87 2.46
C VAL A 49 6.55 -7.43 3.85
N ILE A 50 6.22 -8.71 4.07
CA ILE A 50 6.49 -9.38 5.35
C ILE A 50 8.00 -9.40 5.63
N VAL A 51 8.82 -9.81 4.66
CA VAL A 51 10.29 -9.79 4.80
C VAL A 51 10.80 -8.36 5.05
N GLY A 52 10.29 -7.38 4.32
CA GLY A 52 10.65 -5.96 4.53
C GLY A 52 10.31 -5.47 5.93
N ALA A 53 9.15 -5.83 6.46
CA ALA A 53 8.74 -5.48 7.82
C ALA A 53 9.66 -6.11 8.87
N PHE A 54 10.08 -7.37 8.68
CA PHE A 54 11.08 -8.01 9.55
C PHE A 54 12.45 -7.34 9.45
N VAL A 55 12.90 -6.95 8.26
CA VAL A 55 14.18 -6.23 8.08
C VAL A 55 14.13 -4.87 8.79
N VAL A 56 13.04 -4.13 8.67
CA VAL A 56 12.83 -2.86 9.39
C VAL A 56 12.79 -3.11 10.90
N GLY A 57 12.09 -4.16 11.36
CA GLY A 57 12.07 -4.56 12.76
C GLY A 57 13.47 -4.88 13.30
N MET A 58 14.29 -5.62 12.55
CA MET A 58 15.68 -5.94 12.94
C MET A 58 16.60 -4.71 13.00
N LEU A 59 16.30 -3.64 12.27
CA LEU A 59 17.07 -2.40 12.32
C LEU A 59 16.68 -1.52 13.52
N LEU A 60 15.39 -1.51 13.89
CA LEU A 60 14.84 -0.63 14.92
C LEU A 60 14.87 -1.26 16.31
N THR A 61 14.73 -2.57 16.37
CA THR A 61 14.88 -3.37 17.59
C THR A 61 16.11 -4.25 17.50
N PRO A 62 16.78 -4.57 18.62
CA PRO A 62 17.64 -5.75 18.70
C PRO A 62 16.91 -7.00 18.17
N PRO A 63 17.58 -8.16 17.99
CA PRO A 63 16.95 -9.38 17.50
C PRO A 63 15.97 -9.97 18.54
N ASP A 64 14.83 -9.32 18.73
CA ASP A 64 13.70 -9.73 19.56
C ASP A 64 12.53 -10.09 18.65
N VAL A 65 12.27 -11.39 18.54
CA VAL A 65 11.22 -11.97 17.70
C VAL A 65 9.83 -11.47 18.10
N ILE A 66 9.60 -11.19 19.39
CA ILE A 66 8.29 -10.73 19.88
C ILE A 66 8.04 -9.31 19.39
N SER A 67 8.96 -8.38 19.66
CA SER A 67 8.84 -7.00 19.21
C SER A 67 8.81 -6.87 17.69
N GLN A 68 9.57 -7.69 16.97
CA GLN A 68 9.55 -7.73 15.50
C GLN A 68 8.20 -8.18 14.94
N THR A 69 7.61 -9.23 15.52
CA THR A 69 6.30 -9.73 15.08
C THR A 69 5.20 -8.72 15.40
N LEU A 70 5.28 -8.06 16.56
CA LEU A 70 4.36 -7.01 16.98
C LEU A 70 4.41 -5.79 16.04
N LEU A 71 5.56 -5.52 15.42
CA LEU A 71 5.74 -4.47 14.41
C LEU A 71 5.31 -4.93 13.01
N ALA A 72 5.59 -6.18 12.65
CA ALA A 72 5.25 -6.73 11.33
C ALA A 72 3.75 -6.82 11.07
N ILE A 73 2.94 -7.18 12.07
CA ILE A 73 1.48 -7.25 11.97
C ILE A 73 0.85 -5.92 11.50
N PRO A 74 1.10 -4.78 12.16
CA PRO A 74 0.55 -3.49 11.74
C PRO A 74 1.05 -3.04 10.35
N ILE A 75 2.31 -3.29 9.98
CA ILE A 75 2.80 -2.98 8.62
C ILE A 75 2.05 -3.83 7.58
N TRP A 76 1.88 -5.12 7.86
CA TRP A 76 1.13 -6.01 6.97
C TRP A 76 -0.34 -5.58 6.83
N LEU A 77 -0.96 -5.14 7.92
CA LEU A 77 -2.33 -4.62 7.91
C LEU A 77 -2.44 -3.34 7.07
N LEU A 78 -1.50 -2.41 7.20
CA LEU A 78 -1.45 -1.20 6.37
C LEU A 78 -1.31 -1.54 4.88
N TYR A 79 -0.48 -2.54 4.55
CA TYR A 79 -0.34 -2.99 3.18
C TYR A 79 -1.63 -3.59 2.61
N GLU A 80 -2.32 -4.43 3.40
CA GLU A 80 -3.60 -5.02 3.01
C GLU A 80 -4.67 -3.94 2.79
N LEU A 81 -4.73 -2.94 3.68
CA LEU A 81 -5.60 -1.77 3.52
C LEU A 81 -5.28 -1.01 2.23
N GLY A 82 -4.00 -0.78 1.92
CA GLY A 82 -3.58 -0.15 0.67
C GLY A 82 -4.10 -0.88 -0.56
N ILE A 83 -3.92 -2.20 -0.61
CA ILE A 83 -4.45 -3.03 -1.71
C ILE A 83 -5.97 -2.96 -1.76
N PHE A 84 -6.64 -3.07 -0.61
CA PHE A 84 -8.10 -3.04 -0.52
C PHE A 84 -8.67 -1.73 -1.08
N PHE A 85 -8.14 -0.58 -0.65
CA PHE A 85 -8.54 0.74 -1.16
C PHE A 85 -8.22 0.90 -2.65
N SER A 86 -7.04 0.44 -3.09
CA SER A 86 -6.65 0.51 -4.50
C SER A 86 -7.61 -0.28 -5.41
N LYS A 87 -8.12 -1.42 -4.94
CA LYS A 87 -9.07 -2.25 -5.68
C LYS A 87 -10.44 -1.57 -5.77
N PHE A 88 -10.90 -0.95 -4.69
CA PHE A 88 -12.17 -0.22 -4.66
C PHE A 88 -12.14 0.99 -5.62
N ILE A 89 -11.03 1.74 -5.62
CA ILE A 89 -10.84 2.91 -6.50
C ILE A 89 -10.66 2.52 -7.97
N SER A 90 -9.88 1.48 -8.25
CA SER A 90 -9.62 1.02 -9.63
C SER A 90 -10.87 0.47 -10.30
N SER A 91 -11.81 -0.07 -9.52
CA SER A 91 -13.12 -0.49 -10.05
C SER A 91 -13.92 0.69 -10.64
N ASN A 92 -13.76 1.91 -10.11
CA ASN A 92 -14.42 3.10 -10.65
C ASN A 92 -13.62 3.80 -11.77
N SER A 93 -12.30 3.68 -11.78
CA SER A 93 -11.46 4.34 -12.80
C SER A 93 -11.57 3.66 -14.16
N LYS A 94 -11.70 2.33 -14.22
CA LYS A 94 -11.93 1.60 -15.49
C LYS A 94 -13.27 1.98 -16.14
N ILE A 95 -14.30 2.14 -15.31
CA ILE A 95 -15.63 2.58 -15.76
C ILE A 95 -15.53 3.99 -16.38
N SER A 96 -14.66 4.85 -15.85
CA SER A 96 -14.52 6.23 -16.33
C SER A 96 -13.79 6.31 -17.68
N GLU A 97 -12.77 5.48 -17.92
CA GLU A 97 -12.12 5.40 -19.24
C GLU A 97 -13.03 4.74 -20.28
N GLU A 98 -13.63 3.58 -19.97
CA GLU A 98 -14.51 2.86 -20.89
C GLU A 98 -15.71 3.72 -21.32
N VAL A 99 -16.33 4.45 -20.39
CA VAL A 99 -17.42 5.41 -20.69
C VAL A 99 -16.93 6.64 -21.48
N LEU A 100 -15.70 7.11 -21.29
CA LEU A 100 -15.16 8.24 -22.05
C LEU A 100 -14.82 7.84 -23.49
N TYR A 101 -14.20 6.66 -23.69
CA TYR A 101 -13.92 6.12 -25.02
C TYR A 101 -15.22 5.81 -25.79
N ASP A 102 -16.21 5.19 -25.14
CA ASP A 102 -17.50 4.92 -25.77
C ASP A 102 -18.24 6.21 -26.13
N ASN A 103 -18.22 7.25 -25.29
CA ASN A 103 -18.84 8.53 -25.61
C ASN A 103 -18.13 9.27 -26.76
N ILE A 104 -16.80 9.21 -26.87
CA ILE A 104 -16.07 9.83 -27.99
C ILE A 104 -16.39 9.09 -29.30
N ASN A 105 -16.51 7.76 -29.26
CA ASN A 105 -16.77 6.96 -30.46
C ASN A 105 -18.24 7.05 -30.92
N ASN A 106 -19.21 7.15 -29.99
CA ASN A 106 -20.64 7.29 -30.31
C ASN A 106 -21.06 8.72 -30.70
N ASN A 107 -20.25 9.74 -30.41
CA ASN A 107 -20.53 11.12 -30.80
C ASN A 107 -19.91 11.54 -32.14
N ASN A 108 -19.40 10.59 -32.93
CA ASN A 108 -19.01 10.87 -34.31
C ASN A 108 -20.26 10.74 -35.23
N PRO A 109 -20.77 11.83 -35.84
CA PRO A 109 -21.98 11.78 -36.69
C PRO A 109 -21.80 11.01 -38.03
N GLY A 110 -20.76 10.19 -38.16
CA GLY A 110 -20.40 9.46 -39.37
C GLY A 110 -21.11 8.11 -39.56
N ASP A 111 -21.69 7.51 -38.53
CA ASP A 111 -22.24 6.14 -38.61
C ASP A 111 -23.76 6.07 -38.79
N LYS A 112 -24.32 7.05 -39.50
CA LYS A 112 -25.67 6.97 -40.08
C LYS A 112 -25.58 6.94 -41.60
N LYS A 113 -25.05 5.85 -42.17
CA LYS A 113 -25.30 5.42 -43.57
C LYS A 113 -24.51 4.15 -43.93
N LYS A 114 -25.10 2.98 -43.73
CA LYS A 114 -25.60 2.09 -44.80
C LYS A 114 -26.17 0.80 -44.22
#